data_AF-A0A512HAY4-F1
#
_entry.id   AF-A0A512HAY4-F1
#
_cell.length_a   1.000
_cell.length_b   1.000
_cell.length_c   1.000
_cell.angle_alpha   90.00
_cell.angle_beta   90.00
_cell.angle_gamma   90.00
#
_symmetry.space_group_name_H-M   'P 1'
#
loop_
_entity.id
_entity.type
_entity.pdbx_description
1 polymer ?
#
loop_
_entity_poly.entity_id
_entity_poly.type
_entity_poly.pdbx_seq_one_letter_code
_entity_poly.pdbx_strand_id
1 'polypeptide(L)' 'MEDRLLRRREVEALTGLARAALMRHVAKGTFPPPLKINSRCNRWKESAVRAWIASLPEKGATPAAEA' A
#
# COMPACT_ATOMS: atom_id res chain seq x y z
N MET A 1 -1.27 5.33 21.07
CA MET A 1 -0.49 4.75 19.95
C MET A 1 -1.20 5.14 18.67
N GLU A 2 -0.83 6.29 18.15
CA GLU A 2 -1.44 6.87 16.96
C GLU A 2 -0.80 6.28 15.70
N ASP A 3 -1.63 5.67 14.86
CA ASP A 3 -1.21 5.21 13.54
C ASP A 3 -0.99 6.43 12.62
N ARG A 4 0.27 6.68 12.25
CA ARG A 4 0.63 7.84 11.43
C ARG A 4 0.00 7.74 10.05
N LEU A 5 -0.58 8.85 9.59
CA LEU A 5 -1.23 8.94 8.29
C LEU A 5 -0.30 9.44 7.19
N LEU A 6 0.14 8.53 6.33
CA LEU A 6 1.01 8.79 5.19
C LEU A 6 0.28 9.51 4.05
N ARG A 7 0.95 10.48 3.44
CA ARG A 7 0.53 11.03 2.15
C ARG A 7 0.96 10.12 1.01
N ARG A 8 0.30 10.27 -0.13
CA ARG A 8 0.65 9.55 -1.38
C ARG A 8 2.16 9.55 -1.67
N ARG A 9 2.82 10.71 -1.58
CA ARG A 9 4.28 10.82 -1.82
C ARG A 9 5.11 9.97 -0.86
N GLU A 10 4.71 9.86 0.41
CA GLU A 10 5.40 9.01 1.39
C GLU A 10 5.17 7.53 1.06
N VAL A 11 3.95 7.16 0.65
CA VAL A 11 3.64 5.80 0.20
C VAL A 11 4.45 5.42 -1.04
N GLU A 12 4.55 6.33 -2.02
CA GLU A 12 5.39 6.14 -3.21
C GLU A 12 6.87 5.95 -2.83
N ALA A 13 7.39 6.74 -1.88
CA ALA A 13 8.76 6.61 -1.40
C ALA A 13 9.02 5.30 -0.65
N LEU A 14 8.05 4.82 0.15
CA LEU A 14 8.17 3.57 0.90
C LEU A 14 8.06 2.32 0.02
N THR A 15 7.19 2.37 -1.00
CA THR A 15 6.89 1.22 -1.86
C THR A 15 7.71 1.21 -3.14
N GLY A 16 8.36 2.33 -3.49
CA GLY A 16 9.01 2.52 -4.79
C GLY A 16 8.03 2.57 -5.98
N LEU A 17 6.71 2.51 -5.73
CA LEU A 17 5.71 2.51 -6.78
C LEU A 17 5.42 3.94 -7.25
N ALA A 18 5.38 4.12 -8.57
CA ALA A 18 4.85 5.35 -9.15
C ALA A 18 3.33 5.47 -8.89
N ARG A 19 2.81 6.72 -8.83
CA ARG A 19 1.38 7.04 -8.71
C ARG A 19 0.44 6.09 -9.45
N ALA A 20 0.68 5.88 -10.74
CA ALA A 20 -0.20 5.09 -11.58
C ALA A 20 -0.21 3.62 -11.17
N ALA A 21 0.95 3.06 -10.79
CA ALA A 21 1.04 1.71 -10.27
C ALA A 21 0.31 1.58 -8.93
N LEU A 22 0.56 2.50 -7.99
CA LEU A 22 -0.13 2.53 -6.71
C LEU A 22 -1.65 2.55 -6.88
N MET A 23 -2.17 3.44 -7.73
CA MET A 23 -3.61 3.51 -8.00
C MET A 23 -4.16 2.26 -8.69
N ARG A 24 -3.39 1.61 -9.57
CA ARG A 24 -3.78 0.31 -10.15
C ARG A 24 -3.88 -0.77 -9.09
N HIS A 25 -2.93 -0.84 -8.15
CA HIS A 25 -2.98 -1.82 -7.07
C HIS A 25 -4.15 -1.59 -6.11
N VAL A 26 -4.46 -0.32 -5.82
CA VAL A 26 -5.66 0.06 -5.05
C VAL A 26 -6.94 -0.34 -5.81
N ALA A 27 -7.02 -0.05 -7.11
CA ALA A 27 -8.18 -0.43 -7.92
C ALA A 27 -8.36 -1.95 -8.04
N LYS A 28 -7.25 -2.70 -8.03
CA LYS A 28 -7.23 -4.17 -8.01
C LYS A 28 -7.53 -4.77 -6.62
N GLY A 29 -7.66 -3.96 -5.58
CA GLY A 29 -7.82 -4.44 -4.20
C GLY A 29 -6.57 -5.09 -3.59
N THR A 30 -5.44 -5.04 -4.29
CA THR A 30 -4.15 -5.64 -3.85
C THR A 30 -3.35 -4.73 -2.94
N PHE A 31 -3.74 -3.46 -2.75
CA PHE A 31 -3.07 -2.50 -1.88
C PHE A 31 -4.10 -1.84 -0.97
N PRO A 32 -3.76 -1.50 0.29
CA PRO A 32 -4.70 -0.91 1.23
C PRO A 32 -5.38 0.36 0.66
N PRO A 33 -6.71 0.47 0.78
CA PRO A 33 -7.43 1.62 0.26
C PRO A 33 -7.05 2.89 1.05
N PRO A 34 -7.00 4.06 0.38
CA PRO A 34 -6.79 5.31 1.09
C PRO A 34 -7.98 5.64 1.99
N LEU A 35 -7.66 6.13 3.18
CA LEU A 35 -8.57 6.90 4.02
C LEU A 35 -8.87 8.22 3.31
N LYS A 36 -10.15 8.43 2.99
CA LYS A 36 -10.66 9.68 2.42
C LYS A 36 -10.98 10.63 3.57
N ILE A 37 -10.10 11.61 3.79
CA ILE A 37 -10.38 12.70 4.74
C ILE A 37 -11.18 13.81 4.03
N ASN A 38 -10.92 14.02 2.74
CA ASN A 38 -11.74 14.84 1.85
C ASN A 38 -11.59 14.32 0.40
N SER A 39 -12.32 14.91 -0.55
CA SER A 39 -12.32 14.49 -1.97
C SER A 39 -10.96 14.51 -2.67
N ARG A 40 -9.96 15.22 -2.14
CA ARG A 40 -8.60 15.37 -2.70
C ARG A 40 -7.48 14.81 -1.79
N CYS A 41 -7.80 14.45 -0.55
CA CYS A 41 -6.86 14.02 0.48
C CYS A 41 -7.00 12.53 0.75
N ASN A 42 -6.26 11.76 -0.04
CA ASN A 42 -6.06 10.33 0.18
C ASN A 42 -4.88 10.14 1.15
N ARG A 43 -5.15 9.55 2.31
CA ARG A 43 -4.16 9.20 3.33
C ARG A 43 -4.11 7.68 3.51
N TRP A 44 -2.97 7.15 3.91
CA TRP A 44 -2.85 5.73 4.24
C TRP A 44 -2.37 5.57 5.67
N LYS A 45 -2.87 4.54 6.36
CA LYS A 45 -2.33 4.11 7.64
C LYS A 45 -0.92 3.57 7.43
N GLU A 46 0.05 4.07 8.18
CA GLU A 46 1.43 3.61 8.06
C GLU A 46 1.53 2.10 8.32
N SER A 47 0.82 1.60 9.35
CA SER A 47 0.83 0.16 9.66
C SER A 47 0.24 -0.67 8.53
N ALA A 48 -0.79 -0.18 7.83
CA ALA A 48 -1.39 -0.91 6.71
C ALA A 48 -0.43 -0.99 5.51
N VAL A 49 0.30 0.08 5.22
CA VAL A 49 1.30 0.09 4.14
C VAL A 49 2.47 -0.83 4.51
N ARG A 50 2.97 -0.77 5.76
CA ARG A 50 4.03 -1.66 6.24
C ARG A 50 3.60 -3.13 6.23
N ALA A 51 2.38 -3.43 6.68
CA ALA A 51 1.83 -4.78 6.63
C ALA A 51 1.71 -5.31 5.20
N TRP A 52 1.31 -4.45 4.25
CA TRP A 52 1.33 -4.82 2.83
C TRP A 52 2.73 -5.12 2.33
N ILE A 53 3.73 -4.29 2.66
CA ILE A 53 5.14 -4.52 2.28
C ILE A 53 5.63 -5.85 2.87
N ALA A 54 5.32 -6.14 4.14
CA ALA A 54 5.68 -7.39 4.80
C ALA A 54 4.94 -8.62 4.25
N SER A 55 3.75 -8.42 3.68
CA SER A 55 2.96 -9.47 3.02
C SER A 55 3.38 -9.69 1.56
N LEU A 56 4.19 -8.81 0.97
CA LEU A 56 4.69 -9.04 -0.37
C LEU A 56 5.52 -10.33 -0.36
N PRO A 57 5.31 -11.24 -1.32
CA PRO A 57 6.20 -12.38 -1.45
C PRO A 57 7.59 -11.82 -1.72
N GLU A 58 8.56 -12.17 -0.88
CA GLU A 58 9.98 -11.98 -1.19
C GLU A 58 10.18 -12.60 -2.57
N LYS A 59 10.38 -11.77 -3.60
CA LYS A 59 10.66 -12.30 -4.92
C LYS A 59 12.07 -12.90 -4.87
N GLY A 60 12.06 -14.18 -4.51
CA GLY A 60 13.11 -15.07 -4.03
C GLY A 60 12.49 -16.39 -3.52
N ALA A 61 11.24 -16.36 -3.02
CA ALA A 61 10.42 -17.53 -2.75
C ALA A 61 9.09 -17.44 -3.54
N THR A 62 8.99 -18.20 -4.62
CA THR A 62 7.72 -18.50 -5.27
C THR A 62 6.79 -19.13 -4.23
N PRO A 63 5.63 -18.55 -3.90
CA PRO A 63 4.64 -19.28 -3.14
C PRO A 63 4.00 -20.28 -4.10
N ALA A 64 4.29 -21.56 -3.85
CA ALA A 64 3.54 -22.67 -4.38
C ALA A 64 2.05 -22.42 -4.14
N ALA A 65 1.26 -22.72 -5.18
CA ALA A 65 -0.17 -22.73 -5.16
C ALA A 65 -0.68 -23.47 -3.91
N GLU A 66 -1.54 -22.79 -3.15
CA GLU A 66 -2.30 -23.40 -2.06
C GLU A 66 -3.42 -24.25 -2.68
N ALA A 67 -3.52 -25.49 -2.19
CA ALA A 67 -4.32 -26.61 -2.69
C ALA A 67 -5.70 -26.69 -2.01
#